data_AF-A0A7V1WCM7-F1
#
_entry.id   AF-A0A7V1WCM7-F1
#
_cell.length_a   1.000
_cell.length_b   1.000
_cell.length_c   1.000
_cell.angle_alpha   90.00
_cell.angle_beta   90.00
_cell.angle_gamma   90.00
#
_symmetry.space_group_name_H-M   'P 1'
#
loop_
_entity.id
_entity.type
_entity.pdbx_description
1 polymer ?
#
loop_
_entity_poly.entity_id
_entity_poly.type
_entity_poly.pdbx_seq_one_letter_code
_entity_poly.pdbx_strand_id
1 'polypeptide(L)'
;MRSTRSPLTPSGCRRARPRRSPLTRRRPTMPIPTPAADETHDEFIARCHRALADEFTDPAQRHAVCEAAWRAEQRARTRKSLKVSVADEAQGLVEAVIATFGVVDSDGDLTLPEAFQDGAPVRLSAYGHTSWLGALPVGRGELRVTPTEARFRGRFFLETTAGRETFATVQAMGDLQEWSYGFDVLETAELTPEFRALGARRVLKRVRVHEVSPVLVGAGVGTRTVAVKAADPTAALRGQILVELARFERTRARLLPRA
;
A
#
# COMPACT_ATOMS: atom_id res chain seq x y z
N MET A 1 65.40 43.85 76.07
CA MET A 1 65.24 44.99 75.14
C MET A 1 63.77 45.11 74.77
N ARG A 2 63.31 46.35 74.60
CA ARG A 2 61.92 46.85 74.62
C ARG A 2 61.01 46.22 73.56
N SER A 3 59.77 45.85 73.95
CA SER A 3 58.50 46.51 73.56
C SER A 3 57.93 45.95 72.24
N THR A 4 56.69 45.47 72.15
CA THR A 4 55.44 46.23 72.33
C THR A 4 54.22 45.34 72.64
N ARG A 5 53.17 46.00 73.14
CA ARG A 5 51.90 45.50 73.69
C ARG A 5 50.91 45.01 72.61
N SER A 6 50.11 43.99 72.98
CA SER A 6 48.63 43.85 72.93
C SER A 6 47.77 45.00 72.34
N PRO A 7 46.44 44.83 72.05
CA PRO A 7 45.58 43.62 71.99
C PRO A 7 44.43 43.68 70.92
N LEU A 8 43.47 42.73 71.03
CA LEU A 8 42.04 42.78 70.63
C LEU A 8 41.58 42.38 69.21
N THR A 9 40.83 41.27 69.20
CA THR A 9 39.71 40.78 68.36
C THR A 9 38.65 41.85 68.01
N PRO A 10 37.54 41.60 67.24
CA PRO A 10 36.98 40.36 66.65
C PRO A 10 36.40 40.53 65.21
N SER A 11 35.68 39.50 64.74
CA SER A 11 34.48 39.59 63.89
C SER A 11 34.64 39.09 62.44
N GLY A 12 33.83 38.10 62.07
CA GLY A 12 33.84 37.54 60.71
C GLY A 12 32.98 36.31 60.45
N CYS A 13 31.76 36.31 60.99
CA CYS A 13 30.55 35.58 60.54
C CYS A 13 30.66 34.46 59.46
N ARG A 14 30.24 33.25 59.88
CA ARG A 14 29.34 32.30 59.18
C ARG A 14 29.73 31.79 57.79
N ARG A 15 30.26 30.56 57.75
CA ARG A 15 30.11 29.65 56.60
C ARG A 15 28.64 29.23 56.48
N ALA A 16 27.90 29.90 55.60
CA ALA A 16 26.56 29.49 55.20
C ALA A 16 26.62 28.35 54.16
N ARG A 17 25.78 27.34 54.38
CA ARG A 17 25.54 26.16 53.53
C ARG A 17 25.26 26.53 52.06
N PRO A 18 25.52 25.63 51.10
CA PRO A 18 25.24 25.88 49.69
C PRO A 18 23.76 26.19 49.50
N ARG A 19 23.49 27.27 48.74
CA ARG A 19 22.16 27.72 48.37
C ARG A 19 21.41 26.56 47.71
N ARG A 20 20.24 26.23 48.26
CA ARG A 20 19.23 25.39 47.59
C ARG A 20 18.93 26.00 46.22
N SER A 21 19.08 25.20 45.16
CA SER A 21 18.57 25.52 43.82
C SER A 21 17.07 25.82 43.90
N PRO A 22 16.60 26.98 43.42
CA PRO A 22 15.20 27.18 43.16
C PRO A 22 14.88 26.83 41.71
N LEU A 23 13.80 26.05 41.55
CA LEU A 23 12.99 25.92 40.33
C LEU A 23 13.52 24.98 39.24
N THR A 24 13.45 23.68 39.52
CA THR A 24 13.04 22.72 38.48
C THR A 24 11.63 23.08 38.03
N ARG A 25 11.48 23.94 37.00
CA ARG A 25 10.27 23.93 36.18
C ARG A 25 10.28 22.59 35.45
N ARG A 26 9.54 21.60 35.99
CA ARG A 26 9.10 20.46 35.21
C ARG A 26 8.37 21.03 34.00
N ARG A 27 8.94 20.95 32.80
CA ARG A 27 8.20 21.19 31.56
C ARG A 27 7.15 20.08 31.47
N PRO A 28 5.84 20.36 31.53
CA PRO A 28 4.89 19.41 31.01
C PRO A 28 5.15 19.38 29.50
N THR A 29 5.71 18.29 28.98
CA THR A 29 5.73 18.03 27.54
C THR A 29 4.29 17.79 27.13
N MET A 30 3.54 18.86 26.87
CA MET A 30 2.20 18.71 26.34
C MET A 30 2.33 18.19 24.90
N PRO A 31 1.66 17.10 24.53
CA PRO A 31 1.66 16.66 23.14
C PRO A 31 1.05 17.76 22.28
N ILE A 32 1.66 18.01 21.11
CA ILE A 32 1.11 18.95 20.13
C ILE A 32 -0.35 18.57 19.86
N PRO A 33 -1.31 19.50 19.97
CA PRO A 33 -2.73 19.20 19.80
C PRO A 33 -3.01 18.54 18.45
N THR A 34 -3.82 17.48 18.44
CA THR A 34 -4.33 16.87 17.20
C THR A 34 -5.60 17.61 16.73
N PRO A 35 -5.77 17.87 15.43
CA PRO A 35 -7.00 18.43 14.88
C PRO A 35 -8.22 17.52 15.12
N ALA A 36 -9.38 18.10 15.43
CA ALA A 36 -10.63 17.32 15.51
C ALA A 36 -11.20 17.01 14.11
N ALA A 37 -12.18 16.11 14.03
CA ALA A 37 -12.71 15.61 12.76
C ALA A 37 -13.45 16.69 11.94
N ASP A 38 -14.13 17.58 12.64
CA ASP A 38 -15.05 18.63 12.17
C ASP A 38 -14.55 20.06 12.42
N GLU A 39 -13.39 20.21 13.06
CA GLU A 39 -12.75 21.50 13.31
C GLU A 39 -12.17 22.06 12.01
N THR A 40 -12.39 23.35 11.75
CA THR A 40 -11.79 24.04 10.60
C THR A 40 -10.30 24.31 10.84
N HIS A 41 -9.58 24.59 9.75
CA HIS A 41 -8.15 24.89 9.82
C HIS A 41 -7.86 26.06 10.76
N ASP A 42 -8.59 27.17 10.62
CA ASP A 42 -8.36 28.38 11.41
C ASP A 42 -8.67 28.18 12.89
N GLU A 43 -9.73 27.43 13.21
CA GLU A 43 -10.08 27.07 14.59
C GLU A 43 -8.97 26.25 15.26
N PHE A 44 -8.44 25.27 14.52
CA PHE A 44 -7.32 24.46 14.99
C PHE A 44 -6.07 25.31 15.21
N ILE A 45 -5.72 26.16 14.26
CA ILE A 45 -4.54 27.03 14.37
C ILE A 45 -4.68 27.93 15.60
N ALA A 46 -5.84 28.54 15.83
CA ALA A 46 -6.08 29.37 17.00
C ALA A 46 -5.96 28.59 18.33
N ARG A 47 -6.49 27.36 18.39
CA ARG A 47 -6.39 26.49 19.56
C ARG A 47 -4.96 26.01 19.81
N CYS A 48 -4.25 25.62 18.76
CA CYS A 48 -2.87 25.16 18.82
C CYS A 48 -1.91 26.29 19.24
N HIS A 49 -2.12 27.51 18.74
CA HIS A 49 -1.35 28.69 19.16
C HIS A 49 -1.50 28.99 20.65
N ARG A 50 -2.72 28.91 21.20
CA ARG A 50 -2.94 29.08 22.64
C ARG A 50 -2.28 27.98 23.47
N ALA A 51 -2.34 26.75 23.01
CA ALA A 51 -1.77 25.59 23.72
C ALA A 51 -0.23 25.61 23.76
N LEU A 52 0.40 26.18 22.74
CA LEU A 52 1.86 26.17 22.56
C LEU A 52 2.54 27.51 22.86
N ALA A 53 1.79 28.51 23.34
CA ALA A 53 2.29 29.87 23.56
C ALA A 53 3.49 29.95 24.53
N ASP A 54 3.50 29.11 25.57
CA ASP A 54 4.57 29.09 26.59
C ASP A 54 5.83 28.32 26.13
N GLU A 55 5.68 27.43 25.16
CA GLU A 55 6.78 26.58 24.65
C GLU A 55 7.45 27.17 23.42
N PHE A 56 6.66 27.81 22.55
CA PHE A 56 7.12 28.44 21.32
C PHE A 56 6.81 29.94 21.40
N THR A 57 7.73 30.71 21.96
CA THR A 57 7.58 32.16 22.15
C THR A 57 7.65 32.91 20.82
N ASP A 58 8.34 32.37 19.82
CA ASP A 58 8.32 32.87 18.44
C ASP A 58 7.00 32.49 17.73
N PRO A 59 6.18 33.48 17.34
CA PRO A 59 4.93 33.24 16.62
C PRO A 59 5.10 32.48 15.30
N ALA A 60 6.19 32.71 14.57
CA ALA A 60 6.44 32.07 13.28
C ALA A 60 6.76 30.58 13.48
N GLN A 61 7.62 30.27 14.44
CA GLN A 61 7.96 28.90 14.80
C GLN A 61 6.73 28.13 15.29
N ARG A 62 5.92 28.76 16.15
CA ARG A 62 4.68 28.17 16.68
C ARG A 62 3.67 27.86 15.57
N HIS A 63 3.51 28.78 14.62
CA HIS A 63 2.63 28.56 13.48
C HIS A 63 3.10 27.39 12.59
N ALA A 64 4.41 27.29 12.33
CA ALA A 64 4.96 26.17 11.56
C ALA A 64 4.71 24.80 12.20
N VAL A 65 4.80 24.71 13.54
CA VAL A 65 4.51 23.47 14.29
C VAL A 65 3.02 23.11 14.18
N CYS A 66 2.13 24.08 14.34
CA CYS A 66 0.69 23.86 14.20
C CYS A 66 0.31 23.44 12.76
N GLU A 67 0.86 24.11 11.74
CA GLU A 67 0.71 23.72 10.33
C GLU A 67 1.15 22.28 10.06
N ALA A 68 2.28 21.87 10.62
CA ALA A 68 2.80 20.51 10.46
C ALA A 68 1.85 19.48 11.09
N ALA A 69 1.31 19.77 12.28
CA ALA A 69 0.35 18.90 12.96
C ALA A 69 -0.97 18.77 12.16
N TRP A 70 -1.47 19.87 11.61
CA TRP A 70 -2.63 19.88 10.73
C TRP A 70 -2.42 18.99 9.50
N ARG A 71 -1.31 19.20 8.78
CA ARG A 71 -0.97 18.43 7.56
C ARG A 71 -0.76 16.95 7.84
N ALA A 72 -0.15 16.60 8.98
CA ALA A 72 0.06 15.21 9.38
C ALA A 72 -1.27 14.48 9.61
N GLU A 73 -2.23 15.13 10.26
CA GLU A 73 -3.56 14.56 10.50
C GLU A 73 -4.37 14.43 9.21
N GLN A 74 -4.33 15.42 8.31
CA GLN A 74 -4.97 15.31 7.00
C GLN A 74 -4.39 14.14 6.20
N ARG A 75 -3.07 13.95 6.22
CA ARG A 75 -2.42 12.78 5.59
C ARG A 75 -2.83 11.46 6.25
N ALA A 76 -2.96 11.42 7.59
CA ALA A 76 -3.40 10.24 8.32
C ALA A 76 -4.86 9.89 7.99
N ARG A 77 -5.75 10.88 7.90
CA ARG A 77 -7.15 10.71 7.47
C ARG A 77 -7.26 10.24 6.04
N THR A 78 -6.53 10.84 5.11
CA THR A 78 -6.46 10.39 3.72
C THR A 78 -5.93 8.96 3.65
N ARG A 79 -4.89 8.60 4.41
CA ARG A 79 -4.40 7.21 4.49
C ARG A 79 -5.42 6.25 5.12
N LYS A 80 -6.21 6.73 6.08
CA LYS A 80 -7.27 5.95 6.73
C LYS A 80 -8.49 5.77 5.82
N SER A 81 -8.84 6.76 5.00
CA SER A 81 -9.87 6.64 3.97
C SER A 81 -9.40 5.78 2.78
N LEU A 82 -8.10 5.74 2.48
CA LEU A 82 -7.52 4.74 1.58
C LEU A 82 -7.43 3.34 2.21
N LYS A 83 -7.40 3.22 3.54
CA LYS A 83 -7.66 1.97 4.27
C LYS A 83 -9.17 1.73 4.39
N VAL A 84 -9.86 1.60 3.26
CA VAL A 84 -11.10 0.83 3.23
C VAL A 84 -10.76 -0.60 3.66
N SER A 85 -11.55 -1.14 4.58
CA SER A 85 -11.37 -2.42 5.28
C SER A 85 -10.91 -3.56 4.35
N VAL A 86 -9.63 -3.91 4.44
CA VAL A 86 -9.14 -5.25 4.09
C VAL A 86 -9.00 -5.98 5.40
N ALA A 87 -10.12 -6.57 5.85
CA ALA A 87 -10.05 -7.75 6.69
C ALA A 87 -9.64 -8.92 5.79
N ASP A 88 -8.93 -9.87 6.39
CA ASP A 88 -8.11 -10.89 5.75
C ASP A 88 -8.95 -11.94 5.01
N GLU A 89 -9.35 -11.63 3.78
CA GLU A 89 -10.02 -12.53 2.84
C GLU A 89 -9.05 -12.89 1.72
N ALA A 90 -9.17 -14.09 1.14
CA ALA A 90 -8.38 -14.55 0.00
C ALA A 90 -8.27 -13.41 -1.03
N GLN A 91 -7.07 -12.91 -1.30
CA GLN A 91 -6.96 -11.63 -2.01
C GLN A 91 -7.37 -11.74 -3.49
N GLY A 92 -7.57 -12.97 -4.00
CA GLY A 92 -7.95 -13.24 -5.37
C GLY A 92 -6.97 -12.64 -6.37
N LEU A 93 -5.72 -12.41 -5.96
CA LEU A 93 -4.75 -11.66 -6.77
C LEU A 93 -4.09 -12.59 -7.77
N VAL A 94 -3.91 -12.06 -8.97
CA VAL A 94 -3.19 -12.73 -10.05
C VAL A 94 -2.28 -11.74 -10.77
N GLU A 95 -1.09 -12.22 -11.11
CA GLU A 95 -0.21 -11.60 -12.10
C GLU A 95 0.05 -12.63 -13.20
N ALA A 96 -0.13 -12.22 -14.45
CA ALA A 96 0.06 -13.08 -15.61
C ALA A 96 0.77 -12.35 -16.73
N VAL A 97 1.62 -13.05 -17.48
CA VAL A 97 2.17 -12.57 -18.75
C VAL A 97 1.14 -12.81 -19.83
N ILE A 98 0.75 -11.75 -20.54
CA ILE A 98 -0.26 -11.80 -21.60
C ILE A 98 0.35 -11.65 -23.00
N ALA A 99 1.54 -11.07 -23.11
CA ALA A 99 2.29 -10.97 -24.35
C ALA A 99 3.79 -10.91 -24.08
N THR A 100 4.58 -11.61 -24.90
CA THR A 100 6.04 -11.49 -24.96
C THR A 100 6.41 -10.66 -26.17
N PHE A 101 7.31 -9.69 -26.01
CA PHE A 101 7.67 -8.75 -27.08
C PHE A 101 8.76 -9.29 -28.00
N GLY A 102 8.78 -8.80 -29.23
CA GLY A 102 9.82 -9.11 -30.21
C GLY A 102 9.82 -10.54 -30.76
N VAL A 103 8.81 -11.34 -30.41
CA VAL A 103 8.57 -12.68 -30.97
C VAL A 103 7.30 -12.67 -31.80
N VAL A 104 7.25 -13.52 -32.82
CA VAL A 104 6.06 -13.71 -33.65
C VAL A 104 5.14 -14.70 -32.97
N ASP A 105 3.89 -14.30 -32.75
CA ASP A 105 2.87 -15.14 -32.13
C ASP A 105 2.17 -16.07 -33.13
N SER A 106 1.25 -16.89 -32.63
CA SER A 106 0.54 -17.89 -33.45
C SER A 106 -0.37 -17.28 -34.52
N ASP A 107 -0.76 -16.01 -34.36
CA ASP A 107 -1.56 -15.26 -35.34
C ASP A 107 -0.67 -14.52 -36.36
N GLY A 108 0.64 -14.56 -36.17
CA GLY A 108 1.63 -13.90 -37.01
C GLY A 108 1.89 -12.45 -36.62
N ASP A 109 1.50 -12.03 -35.42
CA ASP A 109 1.78 -10.69 -34.91
C ASP A 109 3.14 -10.66 -34.20
N LEU A 110 3.93 -9.63 -34.53
CA LEU A 110 5.09 -9.24 -33.72
C LEU A 110 4.73 -8.01 -32.91
N THR A 111 4.78 -8.13 -31.59
CA THR A 111 4.39 -7.04 -30.69
C THR A 111 5.61 -6.26 -30.18
N LEU A 112 5.58 -4.94 -30.36
CA LEU A 112 6.63 -4.05 -29.87
C LEU A 112 6.43 -3.70 -28.39
N PRO A 113 7.50 -3.41 -27.61
CA PRO A 113 7.37 -3.07 -26.20
C PRO A 113 6.47 -1.86 -25.91
N GLU A 114 6.46 -0.87 -26.81
CA GLU A 114 5.61 0.32 -26.73
C GLU A 114 4.14 0.08 -27.10
N ALA A 115 3.77 -1.13 -27.53
CA ALA A 115 2.42 -1.43 -28.00
C ALA A 115 1.34 -1.23 -26.92
N PHE A 116 1.70 -1.42 -25.65
CA PHE A 116 0.78 -1.37 -24.53
C PHE A 116 0.94 -0.09 -23.71
N GLN A 117 -0.17 0.37 -23.14
CA GLN A 117 -0.16 1.47 -22.19
C GLN A 117 0.00 0.94 -20.76
N ASP A 118 1.12 1.25 -20.11
CA ASP A 118 1.35 0.91 -18.69
C ASP A 118 0.30 1.57 -17.78
N GLY A 119 -0.20 0.80 -16.82
CA GLY A 119 -1.25 1.22 -15.88
C GLY A 119 -2.66 1.27 -16.49
N ALA A 120 -2.85 0.87 -17.75
CA ALA A 120 -4.18 0.88 -18.37
C ALA A 120 -5.14 -0.07 -17.62
N PRO A 121 -6.31 0.40 -17.16
CA PRO A 121 -7.27 -0.46 -16.49
C PRO A 121 -7.88 -1.43 -17.50
N VAL A 122 -8.04 -2.69 -17.10
CA VAL A 122 -8.55 -3.75 -17.98
C VAL A 122 -9.46 -4.71 -17.23
N ARG A 123 -10.44 -5.25 -17.96
CA ARG A 123 -11.38 -6.26 -17.45
C ARG A 123 -10.69 -7.62 -17.44
N LEU A 124 -10.96 -8.42 -16.41
CA LEU A 124 -10.65 -9.84 -16.44
C LEU A 124 -11.92 -10.56 -16.94
N SER A 125 -11.89 -10.96 -18.20
CA SER A 125 -12.97 -11.69 -18.86
C SER A 125 -13.06 -13.12 -18.33
N ALA A 126 -14.24 -13.71 -18.47
CA ALA A 126 -14.45 -15.12 -18.23
C ALA A 126 -13.58 -15.97 -19.18
N TYR A 127 -13.36 -17.23 -18.79
CA TYR A 127 -12.48 -18.16 -19.48
C TYR A 127 -12.75 -18.23 -20.99
N GLY A 128 -11.71 -18.24 -21.81
CA GLY A 128 -11.83 -18.39 -23.26
C GLY A 128 -12.54 -17.22 -23.94
N HIS A 129 -12.29 -15.98 -23.49
CA HIS A 129 -12.94 -14.77 -24.04
C HIS A 129 -14.47 -14.76 -23.93
N THR A 130 -15.07 -15.62 -23.11
CA THR A 130 -16.54 -15.84 -23.10
C THR A 130 -17.33 -14.63 -22.58
N SER A 131 -16.69 -13.62 -21.97
CA SER A 131 -17.41 -12.37 -21.66
C SER A 131 -17.89 -11.62 -22.90
N TRP A 132 -17.24 -11.79 -24.05
CA TRP A 132 -17.76 -11.30 -25.34
C TRP A 132 -19.03 -12.03 -25.78
N LEU A 133 -19.27 -13.23 -25.26
CA LEU A 133 -20.45 -14.06 -25.53
C LEU A 133 -21.55 -13.92 -24.47
N GLY A 134 -21.40 -12.97 -23.54
CA GLY A 134 -22.40 -12.65 -22.52
C GLY A 134 -22.09 -13.16 -21.12
N ALA A 135 -20.98 -13.88 -20.90
CA ALA A 135 -20.54 -14.22 -19.55
C ALA A 135 -20.11 -12.95 -18.78
N LEU A 136 -20.43 -12.87 -17.49
CA LEU A 136 -19.97 -11.73 -16.69
C LEU A 136 -18.45 -11.76 -16.51
N PRO A 137 -17.76 -10.60 -16.54
CA PRO A 137 -16.35 -10.52 -16.18
C PRO A 137 -16.11 -11.08 -14.77
N VAL A 138 -15.02 -11.82 -14.62
CA VAL A 138 -14.69 -12.53 -13.37
C VAL A 138 -13.71 -11.74 -12.50
N GLY A 139 -13.29 -10.55 -12.95
CA GLY A 139 -12.41 -9.67 -12.19
C GLY A 139 -12.06 -8.38 -12.93
N ARG A 140 -11.03 -7.70 -12.42
CA ARG A 140 -10.43 -6.51 -13.05
C ARG A 140 -9.00 -6.31 -12.60
N GLY A 141 -8.26 -5.51 -13.36
CA GLY A 141 -6.89 -5.14 -13.01
C GLY A 141 -6.35 -4.02 -13.86
N GLU A 142 -5.04 -3.99 -13.97
CA GLU A 142 -4.28 -3.06 -14.80
C GLU A 142 -3.22 -3.82 -15.61
N LEU A 143 -2.85 -3.25 -16.75
CA LEU A 143 -1.69 -3.70 -17.50
C LEU A 143 -0.41 -3.12 -16.91
N ARG A 144 0.65 -3.92 -16.90
CA ARG A 144 2.00 -3.53 -16.53
C ARG A 144 2.96 -3.89 -17.65
N VAL A 145 3.74 -2.92 -18.09
CA VAL A 145 4.67 -3.09 -19.20
C VAL A 145 6.09 -3.19 -18.65
N THR A 146 6.78 -4.24 -19.03
CA THR A 146 8.21 -4.44 -18.78
C THR A 146 8.97 -4.28 -20.09
N PRO A 147 10.32 -4.28 -20.10
CA PRO A 147 11.06 -4.22 -21.37
C PRO A 147 10.79 -5.39 -22.33
N THR A 148 10.35 -6.54 -21.83
CA THR A 148 10.23 -7.79 -22.59
C THR A 148 8.82 -8.37 -22.66
N GLU A 149 7.91 -7.92 -21.79
CA GLU A 149 6.60 -8.53 -21.62
C GLU A 149 5.53 -7.49 -21.23
N ALA A 150 4.30 -7.71 -21.69
CA ALA A 150 3.10 -7.13 -21.12
C ALA A 150 2.50 -8.09 -20.09
N ARG A 151 2.15 -7.55 -18.92
CA ARG A 151 1.60 -8.29 -17.80
C ARG A 151 0.24 -7.75 -17.41
N PHE A 152 -0.66 -8.64 -17.02
CA PHE A 152 -1.87 -8.30 -16.31
C PHE A 152 -1.62 -8.43 -14.81
N ARG A 153 -1.99 -7.41 -14.04
CA ARG A 153 -2.04 -7.48 -12.57
C ARG A 153 -3.45 -7.15 -12.12
N GLY A 154 -4.13 -8.10 -11.50
CA GLY A 154 -5.52 -7.90 -11.14
C GLY A 154 -6.00 -8.76 -9.99
N ARG A 155 -7.32 -8.72 -9.81
CA ARG A 155 -8.04 -9.49 -8.80
C ARG A 155 -9.30 -10.11 -9.39
N PHE A 156 -9.61 -11.33 -8.96
CA PHE A 156 -10.88 -11.98 -9.19
C PHE A 156 -11.97 -11.41 -8.27
N PHE A 157 -13.21 -11.43 -8.73
CA PHE A 157 -14.40 -11.12 -7.93
C PHE A 157 -14.83 -12.35 -7.14
N LEU A 158 -14.14 -12.61 -6.03
CA LEU A 158 -14.38 -13.81 -5.20
C LEU A 158 -15.75 -13.80 -4.48
N GLU A 159 -16.49 -12.70 -4.56
CA GLU A 159 -17.87 -12.60 -4.12
C GLU A 159 -18.82 -13.31 -5.11
N THR A 160 -18.40 -13.48 -6.36
CA THR A 160 -19.17 -14.18 -7.41
C THR A 160 -18.76 -15.65 -7.52
N THR A 161 -19.72 -16.53 -7.87
CA THR A 161 -19.42 -17.94 -8.14
C THR A 161 -18.41 -18.10 -9.27
N ALA A 162 -18.65 -17.44 -10.41
CA ALA A 162 -17.74 -17.49 -11.56
C ALA A 162 -16.33 -17.00 -11.24
N GLY A 163 -16.18 -15.95 -10.42
CA GLY A 163 -14.89 -15.45 -9.97
C GLY A 163 -14.14 -16.45 -9.10
N ARG A 164 -14.82 -17.10 -8.14
CA ARG A 164 -14.21 -18.14 -7.29
C ARG A 164 -13.80 -19.36 -8.09
N GLU A 165 -14.66 -19.85 -8.98
CA GLU A 165 -14.38 -21.03 -9.80
C GLU A 165 -13.21 -20.77 -10.76
N THR A 166 -13.20 -19.61 -11.43
CA THR A 166 -12.10 -19.26 -12.34
C THR A 166 -10.79 -19.11 -11.58
N PHE A 167 -10.80 -18.46 -10.40
CA PHE A 167 -9.60 -18.33 -9.57
C PHE A 167 -9.06 -19.69 -9.13
N ALA A 168 -9.92 -20.56 -8.59
CA ALA A 168 -9.52 -21.90 -8.17
C ALA A 168 -8.98 -22.74 -9.34
N THR A 169 -9.59 -22.60 -10.54
CA THR A 169 -9.14 -23.27 -11.75
C THR A 169 -7.76 -22.77 -12.18
N VAL A 170 -7.54 -21.46 -12.26
CA VAL A 170 -6.24 -20.86 -12.58
C VAL A 170 -5.16 -21.31 -11.60
N GLN A 171 -5.49 -21.43 -10.30
CA GLN A 171 -4.57 -21.97 -9.30
C GLN A 171 -4.24 -23.44 -9.54
N ALA A 172 -5.25 -24.28 -9.78
CA ALA A 172 -5.07 -25.71 -9.97
C ALA A 172 -4.33 -26.06 -11.26
N MET A 173 -4.54 -25.27 -12.32
CA MET A 173 -3.84 -25.42 -13.60
C MET A 173 -2.34 -25.15 -13.48
N GLY A 174 -1.92 -24.27 -12.57
CA GLY A 174 -0.51 -23.95 -12.36
C GLY A 174 0.19 -23.52 -13.64
N ASP A 175 1.29 -24.20 -13.97
CA ASP A 175 2.11 -23.91 -15.16
C ASP A 175 1.41 -24.22 -16.49
N LEU A 176 0.30 -24.97 -16.47
CA LEU A 176 -0.52 -25.24 -17.66
C LEU A 176 -1.47 -24.09 -18.00
N GLN A 177 -1.58 -23.06 -17.17
CA GLN A 177 -2.50 -21.95 -17.41
C GLN A 177 -1.89 -20.90 -18.36
N GLU A 178 -2.48 -20.79 -19.55
CA GLU A 178 -2.15 -19.76 -20.55
C GLU A 178 -3.13 -18.58 -20.53
N TRP A 179 -2.73 -17.48 -21.15
CA TRP A 179 -3.49 -16.23 -21.12
C TRP A 179 -3.60 -15.60 -22.49
N SER A 180 -4.68 -14.85 -22.69
CA SER A 180 -4.92 -14.10 -23.92
C SER A 180 -5.58 -12.77 -23.58
N TYR A 181 -5.66 -11.89 -24.57
CA TYR A 181 -6.25 -10.57 -24.44
C TYR A 181 -6.98 -10.16 -25.71
N GLY A 182 -8.12 -9.51 -25.55
CA GLY A 182 -8.90 -8.92 -26.63
C GLY A 182 -8.55 -7.46 -26.81
N PHE A 183 -8.30 -7.01 -28.05
CA PHE A 183 -7.81 -5.65 -28.32
C PHE A 183 -8.22 -5.14 -29.71
N ASP A 184 -8.17 -3.80 -29.85
CA ASP A 184 -8.13 -3.15 -31.16
C ASP A 184 -6.71 -2.73 -31.51
N VAL A 185 -6.36 -2.82 -32.79
CA VAL A 185 -5.11 -2.25 -33.31
C VAL A 185 -5.32 -0.75 -33.56
N LEU A 186 -4.57 0.09 -32.86
CA LEU A 186 -4.59 1.54 -33.06
C LEU A 186 -3.52 2.01 -34.04
N GLU A 187 -2.37 1.31 -34.07
CA GLU A 187 -1.23 1.65 -34.92
C GLU A 187 -0.38 0.41 -35.20
N THR A 188 -0.01 0.23 -36.46
CA THR A 188 0.97 -0.77 -36.89
C THR A 188 2.30 -0.09 -37.21
N ALA A 189 3.41 -0.76 -36.94
CA ALA A 189 4.71 -0.34 -37.48
C ALA A 189 4.91 -0.86 -38.91
N GLU A 190 5.95 -0.37 -39.57
CA GLU A 190 6.39 -0.92 -40.85
C GLU A 190 6.78 -2.39 -40.68
N LEU A 191 6.26 -3.25 -41.56
CA LEU A 191 6.72 -4.62 -41.66
C LEU A 191 8.02 -4.64 -42.48
N THR A 192 9.16 -4.56 -41.79
CA THR A 192 10.49 -4.54 -42.42
C THR A 192 10.90 -5.91 -42.96
N PRO A 193 11.92 -6.02 -43.83
CA PRO A 193 12.48 -7.30 -44.24
C PRO A 193 12.92 -8.18 -43.06
N GLU A 194 13.48 -7.60 -42.01
CA GLU A 194 13.92 -8.31 -40.80
C GLU A 194 12.72 -8.93 -40.07
N PHE A 195 11.63 -8.17 -39.88
CA PHE A 195 10.42 -8.70 -39.26
C PHE A 195 9.75 -9.78 -40.12
N ARG A 196 9.74 -9.63 -41.45
CA ARG A 196 9.29 -10.70 -42.37
C ARG A 196 10.12 -11.96 -42.23
N ALA A 197 11.43 -11.83 -42.09
CA ALA A 197 12.33 -12.98 -41.91
C ALA A 197 12.06 -13.74 -40.60
N LEU A 198 11.54 -13.06 -39.57
CA LEU A 198 11.05 -13.70 -38.33
C LEU A 198 9.69 -14.39 -38.50
N GLY A 199 9.02 -14.23 -39.65
CA GLY A 199 7.69 -14.78 -39.93
C GLY A 199 6.53 -13.83 -39.60
N ALA A 200 6.81 -12.57 -39.23
CA ALA A 200 5.77 -11.61 -38.89
C ALA A 200 4.91 -11.27 -40.11
N ARG A 201 3.59 -11.26 -39.92
CA ARG A 201 2.59 -10.79 -40.89
C ARG A 201 2.15 -9.36 -40.58
N ARG A 202 2.20 -8.96 -39.32
CA ARG A 202 1.84 -7.62 -38.84
C ARG A 202 2.71 -7.28 -37.63
N VAL A 203 3.04 -6.00 -37.48
CA VAL A 203 3.82 -5.48 -36.35
C VAL A 203 2.95 -4.52 -35.55
N LEU A 204 2.64 -4.89 -34.30
CA LEU A 204 1.80 -4.12 -33.40
C LEU A 204 2.64 -3.05 -32.70
N LYS A 205 2.35 -1.77 -32.98
CA LYS A 205 3.02 -0.62 -32.38
C LYS A 205 2.17 0.08 -31.33
N ARG A 206 0.85 0.00 -31.43
CA ARG A 206 -0.07 0.49 -30.41
C ARG A 206 -1.40 -0.26 -30.46
N VAL A 207 -1.84 -0.77 -29.32
CA VAL A 207 -3.11 -1.48 -29.17
C VAL A 207 -3.95 -0.87 -28.06
N ARG A 208 -5.26 -1.01 -28.17
CA ARG A 208 -6.20 -0.77 -27.07
C ARG A 208 -6.70 -2.10 -26.56
N VAL A 209 -6.24 -2.51 -25.39
CA VAL A 209 -6.72 -3.73 -24.75
C VAL A 209 -8.06 -3.49 -24.07
N HIS A 210 -9.02 -4.37 -24.32
CA HIS A 210 -10.37 -4.31 -23.77
C HIS A 210 -10.55 -5.26 -22.58
N GLU A 211 -9.94 -6.44 -22.69
CA GLU A 211 -9.97 -7.49 -21.68
C GLU A 211 -8.74 -8.40 -21.73
N VAL A 212 -8.51 -9.10 -20.63
CA VAL A 212 -7.58 -10.22 -20.48
C VAL A 212 -8.39 -11.41 -20.00
N SER A 213 -8.09 -12.63 -20.46
CA SER A 213 -8.71 -13.87 -19.97
C SER A 213 -7.74 -15.03 -19.84
N PRO A 214 -7.99 -15.96 -18.90
CA PRO A 214 -7.39 -17.29 -18.96
C PRO A 214 -7.99 -18.06 -20.15
N VAL A 215 -7.15 -18.82 -20.84
CA VAL A 215 -7.53 -19.62 -22.02
C VAL A 215 -6.91 -21.01 -21.97
N LEU A 216 -7.34 -21.91 -22.86
CA LEU A 216 -6.72 -23.24 -23.01
C LEU A 216 -5.33 -23.13 -23.64
N VAL A 217 -5.23 -22.36 -24.71
CA VAL A 217 -4.00 -22.07 -25.46
C VAL A 217 -4.06 -20.61 -25.89
N GLY A 218 -3.06 -19.83 -25.53
CA GLY A 218 -2.89 -18.45 -25.94
C GLY A 218 -2.26 -18.37 -27.33
N ALA A 219 -2.65 -17.35 -28.11
CA ALA A 219 -1.94 -17.05 -29.36
C ALA A 219 -0.51 -16.57 -29.07
N GLY A 220 -0.37 -15.76 -28.02
CA GLY A 220 0.89 -15.19 -27.57
C GLY A 220 1.88 -16.24 -27.06
N VAL A 221 3.16 -16.03 -27.38
CA VAL A 221 4.23 -16.94 -26.96
C VAL A 221 4.58 -16.70 -25.48
N GLY A 222 4.64 -17.79 -24.70
CA GLY A 222 5.12 -17.75 -23.31
C GLY A 222 4.17 -17.09 -22.31
N THR A 223 2.88 -17.00 -22.65
CA THR A 223 1.85 -16.52 -21.71
C THR A 223 1.71 -17.50 -20.55
N ARG A 224 1.61 -16.97 -19.33
CA ARG A 224 1.65 -17.79 -18.11
C ARG A 224 1.21 -17.02 -16.88
N THR A 225 0.80 -17.74 -15.85
CA THR A 225 0.62 -17.19 -14.50
C THR A 225 2.00 -16.97 -13.85
N VAL A 226 2.28 -15.75 -13.40
CA VAL A 226 3.51 -15.41 -12.67
C VAL A 226 3.31 -15.56 -11.17
N ALA A 227 2.16 -15.12 -10.68
CA ALA A 227 1.80 -15.23 -9.28
C ALA A 227 0.29 -15.35 -9.13
N VAL A 228 -0.15 -16.25 -8.27
CA VAL A 228 -1.55 -16.38 -7.89
C VAL A 228 -1.63 -16.57 -6.38
N LYS A 229 -2.29 -15.65 -5.67
CA LYS A 229 -2.27 -15.62 -4.20
C LYS A 229 -3.66 -15.87 -3.64
N ALA A 230 -3.81 -17.03 -3.00
CA ALA A 230 -4.89 -17.29 -2.06
C ALA A 230 -4.45 -16.90 -0.64
N ALA A 231 -5.41 -16.70 0.27
CA ALA A 231 -5.09 -16.68 1.69
C ALA A 231 -4.50 -18.04 2.10
N ASP A 232 -3.52 -18.04 3.01
CA ASP A 232 -3.13 -19.25 3.72
C ASP A 232 -4.29 -19.62 4.67
N PRO A 233 -5.06 -20.70 4.42
CA PRO A 233 -6.16 -21.10 5.29
C PRO A 233 -5.69 -21.32 6.73
N THR A 234 -4.43 -21.74 6.89
CA THR A 234 -3.79 -21.99 8.18
C THR A 234 -3.52 -20.71 8.95
N ALA A 235 -3.18 -19.61 8.28
CA ALA A 235 -2.94 -18.32 8.93
C ALA A 235 -4.25 -17.70 9.44
N ALA A 236 -5.30 -17.74 8.62
CA ALA A 236 -6.63 -17.27 9.01
C ALA A 236 -7.19 -18.08 10.19
N LEU A 237 -7.07 -19.42 10.13
CA LEU A 237 -7.49 -20.32 11.21
C LEU A 237 -6.67 -20.11 12.50
N ARG A 238 -5.34 -19.94 12.41
CA ARG A 238 -4.49 -19.61 13.57
C ARG A 238 -4.91 -18.30 14.24
N GLY A 239 -5.24 -17.28 13.46
CA GLY A 239 -5.73 -16.00 13.96
C GLY A 239 -7.05 -16.16 14.73
N GLN A 240 -8.00 -16.90 14.17
CA GLN A 240 -9.29 -17.19 14.81
C GLN A 240 -9.11 -17.99 16.11
N ILE A 241 -8.26 -19.02 16.09
CA ILE A 241 -7.95 -19.83 17.28
C ILE A 241 -7.33 -18.97 18.39
N LEU A 242 -6.39 -18.08 18.06
CA LEU A 242 -5.76 -17.18 19.05
C LEU A 242 -6.76 -16.20 19.67
N VAL A 243 -7.67 -15.64 18.86
CA VAL A 243 -8.73 -14.75 19.36
C VAL A 243 -9.65 -15.49 20.32
N GLU A 244 -10.02 -16.72 19.99
CA GLU A 244 -10.94 -17.52 20.80
C GLU A 244 -10.28 -18.03 22.08
N LEU A 245 -9.00 -18.43 22.02
CA LEU A 245 -8.19 -18.71 23.21
C LEU A 245 -8.10 -17.49 24.14
N ALA A 246 -7.84 -16.29 23.59
CA ALA A 246 -7.77 -15.07 24.39
C ALA A 246 -9.13 -14.66 25.00
N ARG A 247 -10.25 -15.05 24.37
CA ARG A 247 -11.59 -14.89 24.98
C ARG A 247 -11.79 -15.89 26.11
N PHE A 248 -11.45 -17.15 25.88
CA PHE A 248 -11.55 -18.21 26.89
C PHE A 248 -10.72 -17.87 28.13
N GLU A 249 -9.47 -17.42 27.99
CA GLU A 249 -8.63 -17.04 29.12
C GLU A 249 -9.20 -15.87 29.92
N ARG A 250 -9.77 -14.86 29.24
CA ARG A 250 -10.45 -13.74 29.91
C ARG A 250 -11.69 -14.17 30.68
N THR A 251 -12.47 -15.10 30.13
CA THR A 251 -13.64 -15.68 30.82
C THR A 251 -13.19 -16.51 32.01
N ARG A 252 -12.16 -17.34 31.86
CA ARG A 252 -11.57 -18.15 32.95
C ARG A 252 -11.09 -17.26 34.11
N ALA A 253 -10.38 -16.17 33.79
CA ALA A 253 -9.89 -15.22 34.80
C ALA A 253 -11.02 -14.51 35.57
N ARG A 254 -12.22 -14.38 34.99
CA ARG A 254 -13.40 -13.81 35.67
C ARG A 254 -14.14 -14.81 36.56
N LEU A 255 -14.05 -16.10 36.24
CA LEU A 255 -14.73 -17.18 36.96
C LEU A 255 -13.89 -17.77 38.09
N LEU A 256 -12.58 -17.51 38.12
CA LEU A 256 -11.75 -17.92 39.24
C LEU A 256 -12.00 -16.99 40.45
N PRO A 257 -12.33 -17.54 41.64
CA PRO A 257 -12.50 -16.75 42.84
C PRO A 257 -11.18 -16.03 43.16
N ARG A 258 -11.26 -14.74 43.47
CA ARG A 258 -10.12 -13.98 43.98
C ARG A 258 -9.77 -14.54 45.36
N ALA A 259 -8.64 -15.24 45.43
CA ALA A 259 -8.02 -15.63 46.70
C ALA A 259 -7.51 -14.40 47.46
#